data_AF-A0A6C0C806-F1
#
_entry.id   AF-A0A6C0C806-F1
#
_cell.length_a   1.000
_cell.length_b   1.000
_cell.length_c   1.000
_cell.angle_alpha   90.00
_cell.angle_beta   90.00
_cell.angle_gamma   90.00
#
_symmetry.space_group_name_H-M   'P 1'
#
loop_
_entity.id
_entity.type
_entity.pdbx_description
1 polymer ?
#
loop_
_entity_poly.entity_id
_entity_poly.type
_entity_poly.pdbx_seq_one_letter_code
_entity_poly.pdbx_strand_id
1 'polypeptide(L)'
;MHKDLIIYISQYLSNNEKIYLSTTSSSLNSLKYEFIYDDCIAMDTVSHLSYYNNFASIKTNRLDKLFPVKMKYLHLTVDHNTCDPVKNPIPNSVTHLTLMISDATSENYEVPTRAIGNYITNSVTHFTLHLNTTYIKRQLMNTPMEFTCLRKNNPELFETYPESIISVTTYMGC
;
A
#
# COMPACT_ATOMS: atom_id res chain seq x y z
N MET A 1 -15.27 -33.26 3.10
CA MET A 1 -15.27 -31.93 2.46
C MET A 1 -13.90 -31.70 1.86
N HIS A 2 -13.78 -31.54 0.54
CA HIS A 2 -12.51 -31.32 -0.15
C HIS A 2 -12.11 -29.84 -0.03
N LYS A 3 -11.46 -29.49 1.09
CA LYS A 3 -11.07 -28.11 1.42
C LYS A 3 -10.24 -27.45 0.31
N ASP A 4 -9.32 -28.21 -0.30
CA ASP A 4 -8.43 -27.70 -1.34
C ASP A 4 -9.19 -27.18 -2.57
N LEU A 5 -10.28 -27.86 -2.97
CA LEU A 5 -11.13 -27.40 -4.07
C LEU A 5 -11.87 -26.11 -3.70
N ILE A 6 -12.34 -25.99 -2.47
CA ILE A 6 -13.02 -24.78 -1.99
C ILE A 6 -12.04 -23.61 -1.92
N ILE A 7 -10.82 -23.84 -1.44
CA ILE A 7 -9.76 -22.83 -1.42
C ILE A 7 -9.43 -22.39 -2.85
N TYR A 8 -9.34 -23.32 -3.79
CA TYR A 8 -9.11 -22.99 -5.19
C TYR A 8 -10.24 -22.13 -5.78
N ILE A 9 -11.50 -22.52 -5.57
CA ILE A 9 -12.68 -21.73 -6.01
C ILE A 9 -12.69 -20.36 -5.32
N SER A 10 -12.28 -20.29 -4.05
CA SER A 10 -12.28 -19.03 -3.29
C SER A 10 -11.38 -17.96 -3.88
N GLN A 11 -10.40 -18.31 -4.73
CA GLN A 11 -9.55 -17.35 -5.44
C GLN A 11 -10.35 -16.46 -6.42
N TYR A 12 -11.55 -16.88 -6.79
CA TYR A 12 -12.47 -16.13 -7.68
C TYR A 12 -13.59 -15.42 -6.91
N LEU A 13 -13.54 -15.42 -5.58
CA LEU A 13 -14.52 -14.76 -4.71
C LEU A 13 -13.92 -13.49 -4.10
N SER A 14 -14.74 -12.47 -3.91
CA SER A 14 -14.41 -11.30 -3.09
C SER A 14 -14.23 -11.67 -1.61
N ASN A 15 -13.61 -10.80 -0.82
CA ASN A 15 -13.45 -11.03 0.61
C ASN A 15 -14.80 -11.20 1.33
N ASN A 16 -15.80 -10.42 0.91
CA ASN A 16 -17.16 -10.52 1.45
C ASN A 16 -17.78 -11.88 1.14
N GLU A 17 -17.68 -12.36 -0.10
CA GLU A 17 -18.19 -13.67 -0.50
C GLU A 17 -17.47 -14.82 0.24
N LYS A 18 -16.15 -14.73 0.43
CA LYS A 18 -15.38 -15.67 1.25
C LYS A 18 -15.91 -15.71 2.70
N ILE A 19 -16.19 -14.54 3.28
CA ILE A 19 -16.75 -14.44 4.63
C ILE A 19 -18.15 -15.05 4.67
N TYR A 20 -19.06 -14.67 3.77
CA TYR A 20 -20.41 -15.23 3.70
C TYR A 20 -20.39 -16.75 3.52
N LEU A 21 -19.52 -17.27 2.64
CA LEU A 21 -19.34 -18.70 2.47
C LEU A 21 -18.94 -19.38 3.78
N SER A 22 -17.98 -18.80 4.51
CA SER A 22 -17.50 -19.35 5.78
C SER A 22 -18.55 -19.34 6.89
N THR A 23 -19.51 -18.40 6.88
CA THR A 23 -20.53 -18.30 7.92
C THR A 23 -21.73 -19.22 7.70
N THR A 24 -21.86 -19.86 6.53
CA THR A 24 -23.00 -20.72 6.20
C THR A 24 -23.10 -22.00 7.02
N SER A 25 -21.99 -22.55 7.52
CA SER A 25 -21.99 -23.75 8.37
C SER A 25 -20.77 -23.81 9.28
N SER A 26 -20.87 -24.55 10.39
CA SER A 26 -19.75 -24.81 11.30
C SER A 26 -18.56 -25.47 10.61
N SER A 27 -18.81 -26.33 9.62
CA SER A 27 -17.76 -27.00 8.83
C SER A 27 -16.97 -26.02 7.96
N LEU A 28 -17.66 -25.06 7.33
CA LEU A 28 -17.07 -24.03 6.47
C LEU A 28 -16.47 -22.87 7.27
N ASN A 29 -16.90 -22.68 8.51
CA ASN A 29 -16.39 -21.63 9.39
C ASN A 29 -14.89 -21.72 9.62
N SER A 30 -14.31 -22.92 9.57
CA SER A 30 -12.85 -23.12 9.67
C SER A 30 -12.08 -22.51 8.48
N LEU A 31 -12.70 -22.37 7.30
CA LEU A 31 -12.04 -21.87 6.10
C LEU A 31 -11.65 -20.39 6.17
N LYS A 32 -12.25 -19.60 7.08
CA LYS A 32 -11.84 -18.20 7.30
C LYS A 32 -10.35 -18.07 7.69
N TYR A 33 -9.80 -19.11 8.31
CA TYR A 33 -8.40 -19.18 8.71
C TYR A 33 -7.48 -19.68 7.59
N GLU A 34 -8.05 -20.14 6.48
CA GLU A 34 -7.31 -20.73 5.35
C GLU A 34 -7.33 -19.79 4.13
N PHE A 35 -8.43 -19.05 3.92
CA PHE A 35 -8.58 -18.10 2.83
C PHE A 35 -7.54 -16.99 2.86
N ILE A 36 -7.14 -16.53 1.67
CA ILE A 36 -6.39 -15.29 1.47
C ILE A 36 -7.38 -14.20 1.12
N TYR A 37 -7.29 -13.08 1.83
CA TYR A 37 -8.15 -11.93 1.64
C TYR A 37 -7.39 -10.82 0.90
N ASP A 38 -7.75 -10.56 -0.34
CA ASP A 38 -6.97 -9.77 -1.31
C ASP A 38 -7.55 -8.39 -1.62
N ASP A 39 -8.83 -8.13 -1.32
CA ASP A 39 -9.36 -6.77 -1.34
C ASP A 39 -8.58 -5.85 -0.38
N CYS A 40 -8.29 -4.63 -0.82
CA CYS A 40 -7.59 -3.63 -0.01
C CYS A 40 -8.50 -3.13 1.12
N ILE A 41 -8.06 -3.32 2.36
CA ILE A 41 -8.84 -2.96 3.56
C ILE A 41 -8.00 -2.16 4.56
N ALA A 42 -8.65 -1.27 5.30
CA ALA A 42 -7.98 -0.48 6.33
C ALA A 42 -7.49 -1.38 7.48
N MET A 43 -6.24 -1.20 7.90
CA MET A 43 -5.60 -2.00 8.95
C MET A 43 -6.44 -2.07 10.22
N ASP A 44 -6.91 -0.92 10.72
CA ASP A 44 -7.67 -0.82 11.97
C ASP A 44 -9.01 -1.59 11.92
N THR A 45 -9.55 -1.81 10.72
CA THR A 45 -10.78 -2.59 10.53
C THR A 45 -10.56 -4.09 10.72
N VAL A 46 -9.34 -4.59 10.51
CA VAL A 46 -9.08 -6.04 10.47
C VAL A 46 -8.04 -6.51 11.49
N SER A 47 -7.31 -5.60 12.14
CA SER A 47 -6.23 -5.92 13.07
C SER A 47 -6.66 -6.72 14.30
N HIS A 48 -7.95 -6.71 14.62
CA HIS A 48 -8.53 -7.45 15.76
C HIS A 48 -9.00 -8.86 15.38
N LEU A 49 -9.01 -9.22 14.10
CA LEU A 49 -9.50 -10.50 13.63
C LEU A 49 -8.47 -11.60 13.90
N SER A 50 -8.92 -12.75 14.39
CA SER A 50 -8.04 -13.91 14.66
C SER A 50 -7.38 -14.49 13.40
N TYR A 51 -7.87 -14.14 12.22
CA TYR A 51 -7.31 -14.50 10.91
C TYR A 51 -6.64 -13.29 10.21
N TYR A 52 -6.31 -12.22 10.94
CA TYR A 52 -5.66 -11.00 10.40
C TYR A 52 -4.41 -11.31 9.54
N ASN A 53 -3.65 -12.34 9.88
CA ASN A 53 -2.45 -12.74 9.13
C ASN A 53 -2.71 -13.18 7.68
N ASN A 54 -3.98 -13.39 7.29
CA ASN A 54 -4.39 -13.82 5.97
C ASN A 54 -4.73 -12.69 4.99
N PHE A 55 -4.69 -11.43 5.42
CA PHE A 55 -4.92 -10.29 4.53
C PHE A 55 -3.67 -10.01 3.68
N ALA A 56 -3.84 -10.03 2.36
CA ALA A 56 -2.78 -9.78 1.39
C ALA A 56 -2.62 -8.29 1.06
N SER A 57 -3.67 -7.48 1.24
CA SER A 57 -3.69 -6.05 0.89
C SER A 57 -4.20 -5.18 2.04
N ILE A 58 -3.36 -4.24 2.49
CA ILE A 58 -3.67 -3.37 3.64
C ILE A 58 -3.48 -1.90 3.27
N LYS A 59 -4.43 -1.07 3.72
CA LYS A 59 -4.32 0.39 3.77
C LYS A 59 -4.04 0.87 5.19
N THR A 60 -3.06 1.74 5.36
CA THR A 60 -2.70 2.31 6.68
C THR A 60 -2.00 3.66 6.53
N ASN A 61 -1.92 4.43 7.61
CA ASN A 61 -1.00 5.55 7.77
C ASN A 61 0.06 5.27 8.85
N ARG A 62 0.22 4.00 9.24
CA ARG A 62 1.06 3.55 10.35
C ARG A 62 1.97 2.41 9.95
N LEU A 63 3.27 2.58 10.21
CA LEU A 63 4.31 1.55 10.05
C LEU A 63 4.75 0.97 11.41
N ASP A 64 4.36 1.59 12.52
CA ASP A 64 4.67 1.14 13.89
C ASP A 64 3.80 -0.04 14.37
N LYS A 65 2.99 -0.61 13.48
CA LYS A 65 2.06 -1.71 13.75
C LYS A 65 2.55 -3.01 13.11
N LEU A 66 2.12 -4.13 13.67
CA LEU A 66 2.36 -5.44 13.08
C LEU A 66 1.50 -5.62 11.83
N PHE A 67 2.15 -5.98 10.73
CA PHE A 67 1.51 -6.26 9.46
C PHE A 67 1.14 -7.74 9.32
N PRO A 68 0.14 -8.09 8.48
CA PRO A 68 -0.21 -9.48 8.21
C PRO A 68 0.97 -10.23 7.61
N VAL A 69 1.16 -11.48 8.04
CA VAL A 69 2.22 -12.35 7.52
C VAL A 69 2.11 -12.56 6.00
N LYS A 70 0.89 -12.68 5.45
CA LYS A 70 0.64 -12.88 4.02
C LYS A 70 0.54 -11.59 3.21
N MET A 71 0.79 -10.42 3.81
CA MET A 71 0.68 -9.13 3.14
C MET A 71 1.72 -9.00 2.01
N LYS A 72 1.22 -8.63 0.82
CA LYS A 72 2.00 -8.35 -0.38
C LYS A 72 1.79 -6.93 -0.92
N TYR A 73 0.62 -6.36 -0.68
CA TYR A 73 0.21 -5.04 -1.14
C TYR A 73 0.05 -4.10 0.05
N LEU A 74 0.74 -2.97 0.02
CA LEU A 74 0.67 -1.94 1.05
C LEU A 74 0.26 -0.60 0.42
N HIS A 75 -0.85 -0.05 0.89
CA HIS A 75 -1.29 1.30 0.57
C HIS A 75 -1.02 2.20 1.78
N LEU A 76 0.08 2.92 1.74
CA LEU A 76 0.52 3.78 2.82
C LEU A 76 0.13 5.23 2.52
N THR A 77 -0.68 5.81 3.39
CA THR A 77 -0.87 7.26 3.43
C THR A 77 0.22 7.87 4.30
N VAL A 78 0.94 8.85 3.76
CA VAL A 78 1.94 9.62 4.49
C VAL A 78 1.37 11.01 4.75
N ASP A 79 1.38 11.43 6.01
CA ASP A 79 1.06 12.79 6.44
C ASP A 79 2.18 13.35 7.33
N HIS A 80 2.11 14.64 7.64
CA HIS A 80 3.11 15.39 8.44
C HIS A 80 3.49 14.79 9.79
N ASN A 81 2.66 13.93 10.39
CA ASN A 81 2.85 13.42 11.75
C ASN A 81 3.02 11.89 11.79
N THR A 82 2.92 11.21 10.65
CA THR A 82 2.83 9.75 10.63
C THR A 82 3.86 9.12 9.69
N CYS A 83 4.42 7.99 10.16
CA CYS A 83 5.37 7.13 9.47
C CYS A 83 6.76 7.70 9.18
N ASP A 84 7.69 7.45 10.10
CA ASP A 84 9.14 7.47 9.83
C ASP A 84 9.57 6.07 9.31
N PRO A 85 9.89 5.92 8.01
CA PRO A 85 10.29 4.64 7.43
C PRO A 85 11.69 4.20 7.87
N VAL A 86 12.50 5.11 8.42
CA VAL A 86 13.82 4.77 8.96
C VAL A 86 13.65 4.03 10.29
N LYS A 87 12.71 4.48 11.13
CA LYS A 87 12.39 3.81 12.40
C LYS A 87 11.55 2.55 12.20
N ASN A 88 10.62 2.59 11.26
CA ASN A 88 9.69 1.50 11.00
C ASN A 88 9.72 1.17 9.51
N PRO A 89 10.68 0.35 9.05
CA PRO A 89 10.84 0.04 7.64
C PRO A 89 9.67 -0.79 7.12
N ILE A 90 9.40 -0.69 5.81
CA ILE A 90 8.38 -1.49 5.16
C ILE A 90 8.76 -2.98 5.25
N PRO A 91 7.82 -3.88 5.61
CA PRO A 91 8.11 -5.30 5.69
C PRO A 91 8.59 -5.89 4.36
N ASN A 92 9.61 -6.76 4.41
CA ASN A 92 10.17 -7.43 3.23
C ASN A 92 9.18 -8.35 2.48
N SER A 93 8.01 -8.64 3.07
CA SER A 93 6.96 -9.38 2.38
C SER A 93 6.26 -8.55 1.31
N VAL A 94 6.32 -7.21 1.41
CA VAL A 94 5.67 -6.26 0.51
C VAL A 94 6.38 -6.24 -0.83
N THR A 95 5.59 -6.42 -1.90
CA THR A 95 6.05 -6.40 -3.29
C THR A 95 5.41 -5.27 -4.09
N HIS A 96 4.24 -4.80 -3.65
CA HIS A 96 3.48 -3.72 -4.28
C HIS A 96 3.25 -2.62 -3.24
N LEU A 97 3.80 -1.43 -3.49
CA LEU A 97 3.69 -0.29 -2.60
C LEU A 97 2.95 0.85 -3.31
N THR A 98 1.87 1.33 -2.72
CA THR A 98 1.23 2.59 -3.09
C THR A 98 1.49 3.61 -1.99
N LEU A 99 2.18 4.70 -2.31
CA LEU A 99 2.34 5.85 -1.42
C LEU A 99 1.35 6.94 -1.81
N MET A 100 0.54 7.37 -0.85
CA MET A 100 -0.32 8.53 -1.00
C MET A 100 0.18 9.64 -0.09
N ILE A 101 0.64 10.73 -0.69
CA ILE A 101 1.13 11.90 0.05
C ILE A 101 0.02 12.95 0.02
N SER A 102 -0.58 13.20 1.17
CA SER A 102 -1.63 14.22 1.35
C SER A 102 -1.13 15.33 2.27
N ASP A 103 -1.21 16.58 1.81
CA ASP A 103 -0.91 17.76 2.64
C ASP A 103 -1.84 17.79 3.87
N ALA A 104 -1.25 17.88 5.05
CA ALA A 104 -1.93 18.45 6.20
C ALA A 104 -1.58 19.95 6.23
N THR A 105 -2.36 20.76 5.50
CA THR A 105 -2.73 22.18 5.72
C THR A 105 -1.70 23.21 6.23
N SER A 106 -0.43 22.89 6.45
CA SER A 106 0.55 23.80 7.04
C SER A 106 1.44 24.36 5.95
N GLU A 107 1.53 25.69 5.89
CA GLU A 107 2.18 26.42 4.81
C GLU A 107 3.70 26.23 4.73
N ASN A 108 4.29 25.48 5.66
CA ASN A 108 5.73 25.27 5.82
C ASN A 108 6.16 23.80 5.67
N TYR A 109 5.28 22.92 5.19
CA TYR A 109 5.62 21.51 5.00
C TYR A 109 6.33 21.31 3.65
N GLU A 110 7.63 21.02 3.70
CA GLU A 110 8.33 20.42 2.58
C GLU A 110 8.14 18.90 2.65
N VAL A 111 7.53 18.30 1.63
CA VAL A 111 7.67 16.86 1.41
C VAL A 111 9.16 16.63 1.21
N PRO A 112 9.88 15.93 2.11
CA PRO A 112 11.26 15.64 1.87
C PRO A 112 11.28 14.60 0.76
N THR A 113 11.45 15.06 -0.48
CA THR A 113 11.59 14.22 -1.67
C THR A 113 12.65 13.13 -1.47
N ARG A 114 13.71 13.45 -0.72
CA ARG A 114 14.75 12.50 -0.27
C ARG A 114 14.24 11.38 0.64
N ALA A 115 13.12 11.56 1.35
CA ALA A 115 12.54 10.53 2.21
C ALA A 115 11.71 9.49 1.46
N ILE A 116 11.25 9.77 0.23
CA ILE A 116 10.46 8.83 -0.57
C ILE A 116 11.25 7.54 -0.83
N GLY A 117 12.55 7.66 -1.14
CA GLY A 117 13.44 6.51 -1.32
C GLY A 117 13.52 5.60 -0.08
N ASN A 118 13.40 6.16 1.14
CA ASN A 118 13.47 5.37 2.37
C ASN A 118 12.28 4.43 2.57
N TYR A 119 11.15 4.69 1.91
CA TYR A 119 10.00 3.79 1.92
C TYR A 119 10.19 2.60 0.96
N ILE A 120 11.12 2.68 0.01
CA ILE A 120 11.24 1.68 -1.05
C ILE A 120 12.33 0.68 -0.67
N THR A 121 11.91 -0.48 -0.18
CA THR A 121 12.81 -1.60 0.12
C THR A 121 13.02 -2.46 -1.12
N ASN A 122 14.10 -3.26 -1.14
CA ASN A 122 14.44 -4.14 -2.26
C ASN A 122 13.37 -5.21 -2.57
N SER A 123 12.42 -5.46 -1.68
CA SER A 123 11.31 -6.38 -1.93
C SER A 123 10.23 -5.76 -2.82
N VAL A 124 10.16 -4.42 -2.90
CA VAL A 124 9.18 -3.69 -3.70
C VAL A 124 9.55 -3.82 -5.18
N THR A 125 8.62 -4.38 -5.95
CA THR A 125 8.74 -4.56 -7.40
C THR A 125 7.80 -3.64 -8.18
N HIS A 126 6.68 -3.25 -7.58
CA HIS A 126 5.70 -2.35 -8.17
C HIS A 126 5.48 -1.17 -7.22
N PHE A 127 5.73 0.04 -7.70
CA PHE A 127 5.62 1.25 -6.91
C PHE A 127 4.65 2.23 -7.55
N THR A 128 3.70 2.74 -6.77
CA THR A 128 2.75 3.77 -7.21
C THR A 128 2.83 4.96 -6.27
N LEU A 129 2.94 6.16 -6.84
CA LEU A 129 3.00 7.40 -6.09
C LEU A 129 1.78 8.27 -6.44
N HIS A 130 0.94 8.55 -5.46
CA HIS A 130 -0.17 9.49 -5.55
C HIS A 130 0.21 10.79 -4.85
N LEU A 131 0.26 11.88 -5.62
CA LEU A 131 0.53 13.22 -5.12
C LEU A 131 -0.77 14.03 -5.18
N ASN A 132 -1.21 14.57 -4.04
CA ASN A 132 -2.28 15.55 -4.02
C ASN A 132 -1.75 16.92 -4.48
N THR A 133 -2.47 17.60 -5.38
CA THR A 133 -1.93 18.64 -6.28
C THR A 133 -1.76 20.04 -5.68
N THR A 134 -2.16 20.28 -4.44
CA THR A 134 -1.94 21.58 -3.78
C THR A 134 -0.45 21.92 -3.63
N TYR A 135 0.37 20.94 -3.27
CA TYR A 135 1.82 21.08 -3.12
C TYR A 135 2.54 21.26 -4.47
N ILE A 136 2.18 20.46 -5.48
CA ILE A 136 2.74 20.57 -6.84
C ILE A 136 2.42 21.94 -7.44
N LYS A 137 1.20 22.47 -7.26
CA LYS A 137 0.84 23.81 -7.75
C LYS A 137 1.70 24.93 -7.14
N ARG A 138 2.18 24.80 -5.89
CA ARG A 138 3.06 25.79 -5.24
C ARG A 138 4.53 25.67 -5.66
N GLN A 139 5.05 24.46 -5.85
CA GLN A 139 6.44 24.22 -6.30
C GLN A 139 6.62 24.29 -7.83
N LEU A 140 5.55 24.06 -8.61
CA LEU A 140 5.60 23.83 -10.06
C LEU A 140 4.54 24.68 -10.82
N MET A 141 4.40 25.96 -10.48
CA MET A 141 3.65 26.88 -11.37
C MET A 141 4.31 26.90 -12.76
N ASN A 142 3.63 26.27 -13.73
CA ASN A 142 3.49 26.67 -15.15
C ASN A 142 3.54 25.52 -16.19
N THR A 143 2.96 24.33 -15.96
CA THR A 143 2.45 23.44 -17.06
C THR A 143 1.84 22.13 -16.54
N PRO A 144 0.91 21.50 -17.29
CA PRO A 144 0.56 20.10 -17.04
C PRO A 144 1.78 19.22 -17.33
N MET A 145 2.23 18.45 -16.33
CA MET A 145 3.41 17.59 -16.46
C MET A 145 3.03 16.13 -16.62
N GLU A 146 3.55 15.49 -17.67
CA GLU A 146 3.63 14.03 -17.77
C GLU A 146 4.73 13.48 -16.86
N PHE A 147 4.72 12.16 -16.57
CA PHE A 147 5.71 11.44 -15.74
C PHE A 147 7.17 11.76 -16.06
N THR A 148 7.48 11.87 -17.36
CA THR A 148 8.80 12.26 -17.90
C THR A 148 9.26 13.62 -17.38
N CYS A 149 8.31 14.51 -17.14
CA CYS A 149 8.53 15.88 -16.69
C CYS A 149 8.83 15.92 -15.18
N LEU A 150 8.14 15.13 -14.33
CA LEU A 150 8.47 14.99 -12.91
C LEU A 150 9.89 14.44 -12.70
N ARG A 151 10.27 13.43 -13.50
CA ARG A 151 11.64 12.89 -13.51
C ARG A 151 12.68 13.91 -13.97
N LYS A 152 12.36 14.73 -14.97
CA LYS A 152 13.25 15.78 -15.50
C LYS A 152 13.46 16.93 -14.53
N ASN A 153 12.43 17.32 -13.77
CA ASN A 153 12.52 18.43 -12.82
C ASN A 153 13.02 18.02 -11.44
N ASN A 154 12.96 16.72 -11.10
CA ASN A 154 13.46 16.20 -9.84
C ASN A 154 14.31 14.95 -10.07
N PRO A 155 15.45 15.02 -10.75
CA PRO A 155 16.28 13.86 -11.02
C PRO A 155 16.69 13.11 -9.73
N GLU A 156 16.94 13.83 -8.63
CA GLU A 156 17.25 13.25 -7.31
C GLU A 156 16.13 12.36 -6.72
N LEU A 157 14.87 12.55 -7.12
CA LEU A 157 13.75 11.68 -6.70
C LEU A 157 13.82 10.28 -7.35
N PHE A 158 14.49 10.18 -8.50
CA PHE A 158 14.49 8.99 -9.35
C PHE A 158 15.87 8.40 -9.61
N GLU A 159 16.93 9.02 -9.08
CA GLU A 159 18.32 8.55 -9.22
C GLU A 159 18.65 7.32 -8.35
N THR A 160 17.77 6.93 -7.41
CA THR A 160 18.04 5.85 -6.44
C THR A 160 16.91 4.83 -6.31
N TYR A 161 16.23 4.47 -7.40
CA TYR A 161 15.34 3.30 -7.33
C TYR A 161 16.17 2.01 -7.33
N PRO A 162 15.89 1.06 -6.42
CA PRO A 162 16.50 -0.26 -6.51
C PRO A 162 16.11 -0.94 -7.82
N GLU A 163 17.00 -1.78 -8.36
CA GLU A 163 16.77 -2.56 -9.59
C GLU A 163 15.52 -3.47 -9.52
N SER A 164 15.01 -3.71 -8.30
CA SER A 164 13.78 -4.46 -8.07
C SER A 164 12.55 -3.79 -8.66
N ILE A 165 12.54 -2.46 -8.86
CA ILE A 165 11.40 -1.70 -9.37
C ILE A 165 11.20 -1.99 -10.86
N ILE A 166 10.12 -2.70 -11.17
CA ILE A 166 9.71 -3.07 -12.53
C ILE A 166 8.80 -1.99 -13.13
N SER A 167 7.96 -1.36 -12.31
CA SER A 167 7.04 -0.32 -12.77
C SER A 167 6.84 0.80 -11.75
N VAL A 168 6.72 2.02 -12.27
CA VAL A 168 6.39 3.22 -11.49
C VAL A 168 5.23 3.94 -12.15
N THR A 169 4.17 4.22 -11.39
CA THR A 169 3.02 5.01 -11.86
C THR A 169 2.83 6.23 -10.96
N THR A 170 2.66 7.41 -11.57
CA THR A 170 2.33 8.64 -10.83
C THR A 170 0.95 9.13 -11.21
N TYR A 171 0.13 9.44 -10.21
CA TYR A 171 -1.16 10.12 -10.42
C TYR A 171 -1.12 11.49 -9.75
N MET A 172 -1.56 12.51 -10.50
CA MET A 172 -1.82 13.85 -10.00
C MET A 172 -3.33 14.07 -10.00
N GLY A 173 -3.96 14.16 -8.83
CA GLY A 173 -5.39 14.43 -8.72
C GLY A 173 -5.70 15.89 -9.04
N CYS A 174 -6.45 16.15 -10.12
CA CYS A 174 -6.77 17.51 -10.60
C CYS A 174 -7.40 18.44 -9.54
#